data_AF-A0A7Y5L432-F1
#
_entry.id   AF-A0A7Y5L432-F1
#
_cell.length_a   1.000
_cell.length_b   1.000
_cell.length_c   1.000
_cell.angle_alpha   90.00
_cell.angle_beta   90.00
_cell.angle_gamma   90.00
#
_symmetry.space_group_name_H-M   'P 1'
#
loop_
_entity.id
_entity.type
_entity.pdbx_description
1 polymer ?
#
loop_
_entity_poly.entity_id
_entity_poly.type
_entity_poly.pdbx_seq_one_letter_code
_entity_poly.pdbx_strand_id
1 'polypeptide(L)'
;LTVKNLTSSTQSGAVAIRSGAGASIVLTGFSENLEEVYVSPNPVNVSKNNMLTFAGLPRRAEILVLNLQGEKLIKLTESDGNGGISWDMKDEFKTSVPSGIYIARVAMLDDSGNEKETKLIKFTIVR
;
A
#
# COMPACT_ATOMS: atom_id res chain seq x y z
N LEU A 1 -18.53 15.54 -13.14
CA LEU A 1 -19.27 14.27 -12.93
C LEU A 1 -20.35 14.55 -11.88
N THR A 2 -21.62 14.30 -12.16
CA THR A 2 -22.70 14.49 -11.18
C THR A 2 -23.38 13.14 -10.98
N VAL A 3 -23.22 12.56 -9.80
CA VAL A 3 -23.82 11.27 -9.47
C VAL A 3 -25.19 11.53 -8.84
N LYS A 4 -26.22 10.87 -9.35
CA LYS A 4 -27.61 10.97 -8.86
C LYS A 4 -28.05 9.60 -8.32
N ASN A 5 -29.06 9.59 -7.46
CA ASN A 5 -29.68 8.37 -6.90
C ASN A 5 -28.72 7.48 -6.09
N LEU A 6 -27.86 8.10 -5.28
CA LEU A 6 -26.99 7.36 -4.36
C LEU A 6 -27.80 6.82 -3.19
N THR A 7 -27.68 5.53 -2.95
CA THR A 7 -28.24 4.83 -1.79
C THR A 7 -27.13 4.10 -1.04
N SER A 8 -27.30 3.90 0.27
CA SER A 8 -26.43 3.01 1.04
C SER A 8 -26.55 1.55 0.56
N SER A 9 -25.71 0.66 1.11
CA SER A 9 -25.81 -0.79 0.84
C SER A 9 -27.23 -1.31 1.11
N THR A 10 -27.65 -2.31 0.34
CA THR A 10 -28.92 -3.04 0.55
C THR A 10 -28.93 -3.75 1.91
N GLN A 11 -27.76 -4.12 2.42
CA GLN A 11 -27.60 -4.77 3.73
C GLN A 11 -27.83 -3.79 4.89
N SER A 12 -27.65 -2.48 4.66
CA SER A 12 -27.98 -1.41 5.62
C SER A 12 -29.29 -0.68 5.29
N GLY A 13 -30.12 -1.25 4.40
CA GLY A 13 -31.47 -0.76 4.11
C GLY A 13 -31.62 0.20 2.93
N ALA A 14 -30.60 0.34 2.06
CA ALA A 14 -30.66 1.14 0.84
C ALA A 14 -31.10 2.60 1.06
N VAL A 15 -30.61 3.23 2.13
CA VAL A 15 -30.99 4.58 2.55
C VAL A 15 -30.49 5.60 1.52
N ALA A 16 -31.39 6.43 1.00
CA ALA A 16 -31.04 7.48 0.05
C ALA A 16 -30.13 8.54 0.69
N ILE A 17 -28.98 8.79 0.05
CA ILE A 17 -28.02 9.81 0.48
C ILE A 17 -28.50 11.17 -0.04
N ARG A 18 -28.78 12.11 0.87
CA ARG A 18 -29.25 13.44 0.52
C ARG A 18 -28.15 14.25 -0.17
N SER A 19 -28.46 14.87 -1.31
CA SER A 19 -27.54 15.76 -2.02
C SER A 19 -27.45 17.13 -1.34
N GLY A 20 -26.24 17.60 -1.03
CA GLY A 20 -25.98 18.90 -0.42
C GLY A 20 -24.48 19.12 -0.18
N ALA A 21 -24.09 20.34 0.20
CA ALA A 21 -22.70 20.65 0.56
C ALA A 21 -22.28 19.82 1.79
N GLY A 22 -21.30 18.92 1.61
CA GLY A 22 -20.77 18.05 2.67
C GLY A 22 -20.88 16.54 2.42
N ALA A 23 -21.51 16.09 1.32
CA ALA A 23 -21.51 14.68 0.94
C ALA A 23 -20.22 14.31 0.18
N SER A 24 -19.30 13.58 0.82
CA SER A 24 -18.11 13.01 0.19
C SER A 24 -18.30 11.52 -0.06
N ILE A 25 -18.03 11.06 -1.29
CA ILE A 25 -17.93 9.65 -1.62
C ILE A 25 -16.45 9.30 -1.61
N VAL A 26 -16.06 8.35 -0.76
CA VAL A 26 -14.70 7.79 -0.78
C VAL A 26 -14.79 6.44 -1.49
N LEU A 27 -14.18 6.35 -2.67
CA LEU A 27 -13.99 5.08 -3.36
C LEU A 27 -12.68 4.48 -2.82
N THR A 28 -12.79 3.45 -1.99
CA THR A 28 -11.62 2.75 -1.43
C THR A 28 -11.25 1.59 -2.36
N GLY A 29 -10.03 1.59 -2.88
CA GLY A 29 -9.50 0.58 -3.82
C GLY A 29 -8.41 -0.29 -3.20
N PHE A 30 -8.63 -0.80 -1.99
CA PHE A 30 -7.71 -1.77 -1.37
C PHE A 30 -8.06 -3.20 -1.80
N SER A 31 -7.07 -4.08 -1.84
CA SER A 31 -7.27 -5.49 -2.20
C SER A 31 -7.82 -6.30 -1.02
N GLU A 32 -8.55 -7.39 -1.29
CA GLU A 32 -8.97 -8.35 -0.27
C GLU A 32 -7.91 -9.42 0.06
N ASN A 33 -6.88 -9.52 -0.78
CA ASN A 33 -5.79 -10.49 -0.69
C ASN A 33 -4.45 -9.87 -1.14
N LEU A 34 -3.38 -10.67 -1.20
CA LEU A 34 -2.07 -10.17 -1.63
C LEU A 34 -1.78 -10.38 -3.13
N GLU A 35 -2.70 -10.93 -3.92
CA GLU A 35 -2.45 -11.29 -5.34
C GLU A 35 -2.08 -10.07 -6.18
N GLU A 36 -2.80 -8.97 -5.99
CA GLU A 36 -2.59 -7.71 -6.72
C GLU A 36 -1.45 -6.85 -6.16
N VAL A 37 -0.75 -7.27 -5.10
CA VAL A 37 0.33 -6.45 -4.56
C VAL A 37 1.53 -6.43 -5.50
N TYR A 38 1.96 -5.22 -5.88
CA TYR A 38 3.14 -4.99 -6.71
C TYR A 38 3.93 -3.78 -6.22
N VAL A 39 5.10 -3.59 -6.83
CA VAL A 39 6.02 -2.48 -6.55
C VAL A 39 6.31 -1.74 -7.86
N SER A 40 6.20 -0.41 -7.82
CA SER A 40 6.40 0.44 -8.99
C SER A 40 7.08 1.77 -8.61
N PRO A 41 8.01 2.29 -9.43
CA PRO A 41 8.60 1.62 -10.59
C PRO A 41 9.55 0.48 -10.15
N ASN A 42 9.72 -0.53 -11.02
CA ASN A 42 10.69 -1.60 -10.80
C ASN A 42 11.37 -1.99 -12.13
N PRO A 43 12.68 -1.76 -12.31
CA PRO A 43 13.59 -1.14 -11.35
C PRO A 43 13.27 0.34 -11.11
N VAL A 44 13.48 0.83 -9.88
CA VAL A 44 13.39 2.27 -9.58
C VAL A 44 14.73 2.93 -9.87
N ASN A 45 14.71 3.90 -10.79
CA ASN A 45 15.85 4.76 -11.05
C ASN A 45 15.72 6.04 -10.22
N VAL A 46 16.59 6.20 -9.23
CA VAL A 46 16.59 7.31 -8.26
C VAL A 46 16.89 8.66 -8.92
N SER A 47 17.61 8.68 -10.05
CA SER A 47 17.83 9.93 -10.82
C SER A 47 16.56 10.43 -11.51
N LYS A 48 15.55 9.57 -11.68
CA LYS A 48 14.28 9.89 -12.36
C LYS A 48 13.08 9.91 -11.41
N ASN A 49 13.13 9.15 -10.31
CA ASN A 49 12.03 8.98 -9.38
C ASN A 49 12.54 9.12 -7.96
N ASN A 50 11.85 9.96 -7.17
CA ASN A 50 12.22 10.17 -5.77
C ASN A 50 11.45 9.22 -4.82
N MET A 51 10.52 8.44 -5.36
CA MET A 51 9.63 7.56 -4.60
C MET A 51 9.47 6.23 -5.35
N LEU A 52 9.31 5.17 -4.56
CA LEU A 52 8.84 3.86 -4.98
C LEU A 52 7.55 3.56 -4.22
N THR A 53 6.58 2.99 -4.90
CA THR A 53 5.25 2.71 -4.34
C THR A 53 5.02 1.20 -4.29
N PHE A 54 4.63 0.72 -3.11
CA PHE A 54 3.95 -0.57 -2.96
C PHE A 54 2.46 -0.32 -3.13
N ALA A 55 1.82 -0.97 -4.10
CA ALA A 55 0.42 -0.76 -4.46
C ALA A 55 -0.34 -2.09 -4.49
N GLY A 56 -1.67 -2.02 -4.53
CA GLY A 56 -2.54 -3.20 -4.45
C GLY A 56 -2.58 -3.79 -3.03
N LEU A 57 -2.25 -2.99 -2.02
CA LEU A 57 -2.23 -3.43 -0.63
C LEU A 57 -3.65 -3.63 -0.11
N PRO A 58 -3.84 -4.60 0.82
CA PRO A 58 -5.08 -4.69 1.57
C PRO A 58 -5.20 -3.53 2.56
N ARG A 59 -6.41 -3.36 3.12
CA ARG A 59 -6.74 -2.26 4.06
C ARG A 59 -5.73 -2.11 5.21
N ARG A 60 -5.18 -3.23 5.67
CA ARG A 60 -4.13 -3.26 6.70
C ARG A 60 -3.02 -4.18 6.25
N ALA A 61 -1.82 -3.63 6.12
CA ALA A 61 -0.65 -4.38 5.73
C ALA A 61 0.61 -3.89 6.43
N GLU A 62 1.55 -4.79 6.63
CA GLU A 62 2.90 -4.46 7.06
C GLU A 62 3.90 -4.86 5.97
N ILE A 63 4.83 -3.97 5.65
CA ILE A 63 5.88 -4.21 4.67
C ILE A 63 7.23 -4.14 5.37
N LEU A 64 7.93 -5.27 5.41
CA LEU A 64 9.30 -5.35 5.90
C LEU A 64 10.24 -5.38 4.69
N VAL A 65 11.06 -4.34 4.54
CA VAL A 65 12.05 -4.26 3.47
C VAL A 65 13.40 -4.77 3.97
N LEU A 66 13.96 -5.72 3.22
CA LEU A 66 15.19 -6.45 3.53
C LEU A 66 16.20 -6.33 2.37
N ASN A 67 17.49 -6.36 2.69
CA ASN A 67 18.53 -6.64 1.69
C ASN A 67 18.66 -8.16 1.42
N LEU A 68 19.55 -8.55 0.50
CA LEU A 68 19.76 -9.97 0.15
C LEU A 68 20.39 -10.80 1.29
N GLN A 69 21.01 -10.14 2.27
CA GLN A 69 21.55 -10.77 3.47
C GLN A 69 20.47 -11.01 4.53
N GLY A 70 19.23 -10.55 4.29
CA GLY A 70 18.10 -10.67 5.22
C GLY A 70 18.10 -9.58 6.30
N GLU A 71 18.95 -8.56 6.18
CA GLU A 71 19.00 -7.45 7.13
C GLU A 71 17.84 -6.49 6.88
N LYS A 72 17.16 -6.10 7.95
CA LYS A 72 16.07 -5.14 7.92
C LYS A 72 16.58 -3.74 7.59
N LEU A 73 15.97 -3.10 6.60
CA LEU A 73 16.21 -1.70 6.28
C LEU A 73 15.14 -0.78 6.87
N ILE A 74 13.87 -1.16 6.70
CA ILE A 74 12.74 -0.39 7.20
C ILE A 74 11.49 -1.27 7.32
N LYS A 75 10.57 -0.83 8.18
CA LYS A 75 9.22 -1.37 8.30
C LYS A 75 8.21 -0.27 7.99
N LEU A 76 7.27 -0.55 7.10
CA LEU A 76 6.21 0.36 6.67
C LEU A 76 4.85 -0.26 7.02
N THR A 77 3.87 0.57 7.34
CA THR A 77 2.54 0.11 7.74
C THR A 77 1.46 0.84 6.95
N GLU A 78 0.60 0.07 6.31
CA GLU A 78 -0.63 0.55 5.66
C GLU A 78 -1.75 0.43 6.69
N SER A 79 -2.42 1.54 6.97
CA SER A 79 -3.53 1.59 7.93
C SER A 79 -4.61 2.62 7.57
N ASP A 80 -4.41 3.43 6.53
CA ASP A 80 -5.41 4.39 6.07
C ASP A 80 -6.37 3.78 5.04
N GLY A 81 -6.01 2.62 4.48
CA GLY A 81 -6.84 1.85 3.56
C GLY A 81 -6.88 2.41 2.14
N ASN A 82 -5.92 3.25 1.75
CA ASN A 82 -5.82 3.80 0.40
C ASN A 82 -5.28 2.78 -0.63
N GLY A 83 -4.72 1.64 -0.17
CA GLY A 83 -4.22 0.55 -0.99
C GLY A 83 -2.77 0.69 -1.47
N GLY A 84 -1.98 1.61 -0.90
CA GLY A 84 -0.58 1.77 -1.27
C GLY A 84 0.28 2.66 -0.38
N ILE A 85 1.55 2.28 -0.22
CA ILE A 85 2.56 3.06 0.52
C ILE A 85 3.63 3.56 -0.44
N SER A 86 3.92 4.86 -0.41
CA SER A 86 5.08 5.44 -1.07
C SER A 86 6.27 5.54 -0.11
N TRP A 87 7.45 5.14 -0.59
CA TRP A 87 8.70 5.10 0.16
C TRP A 87 9.81 5.83 -0.59
N ASP A 88 10.57 6.65 0.14
CA ASP A 88 11.65 7.49 -0.37
C ASP A 88 13.01 6.77 -0.48
N MET A 89 13.00 5.43 -0.34
CA MET A 89 14.19 4.58 -0.42
C MET A 89 15.25 4.91 0.66
N LYS A 90 14.81 5.38 1.83
CA LYS A 90 15.66 5.55 3.01
C LYS A 90 15.39 4.50 4.07
N ASP A 91 16.44 4.12 4.78
CA ASP A 91 16.36 3.21 5.92
C ASP A 91 15.75 3.88 7.17
N GLU A 92 15.67 3.13 8.26
CA GLU A 92 15.16 3.61 9.56
C GLU A 92 15.99 4.79 10.14
N PHE A 93 17.24 4.94 9.73
CA PHE A 93 18.14 6.04 10.12
C PHE A 93 18.09 7.23 9.15
N LYS A 94 17.15 7.23 8.19
CA LYS A 94 17.01 8.26 7.14
C LYS A 94 18.23 8.33 6.21
N THR A 95 19.00 7.25 6.12
CA THR A 95 20.11 7.12 5.17
C THR A 95 19.59 6.50 3.88
N SER A 96 20.10 7.00 2.75
CA SER A 96 19.72 6.49 1.43
C SER A 96 20.22 5.06 1.24
N VAL A 97 19.32 4.12 0.98
CA VAL A 97 19.64 2.71 0.74
C VAL A 97 20.40 2.57 -0.57
N PRO A 98 21.56 1.89 -0.67
CA PRO A 98 22.40 1.83 -1.87
C PRO A 98 21.72 1.22 -3.11
N SER A 99 22.39 1.21 -4.27
CA SER A 99 21.88 0.49 -5.43
C SER A 99 21.97 -1.02 -5.17
N GLY A 100 20.96 -1.78 -5.57
CA GLY A 100 20.91 -3.21 -5.27
C GLY A 100 19.55 -3.85 -5.50
N ILE A 101 19.49 -5.15 -5.18
CA ILE A 101 18.26 -5.94 -5.17
C ILE A 101 17.79 -6.08 -3.73
N TYR A 102 16.48 -5.91 -3.53
CA TYR A 102 15.83 -5.93 -2.23
C TYR A 102 14.61 -6.84 -2.25
N ILE A 103 14.21 -7.27 -1.07
CA ILE A 103 13.02 -8.08 -0.85
C ILE A 103 12.07 -7.31 0.07
N ALA A 104 10.82 -7.15 -0.36
CA ALA A 104 9.74 -6.71 0.50
C ALA A 104 8.92 -7.92 0.93
N ARG A 105 8.81 -8.16 2.23
CA ARG A 105 7.85 -9.09 2.82
C ARG A 105 6.61 -8.30 3.20
N VAL A 106 5.52 -8.53 2.47
CA VAL A 106 4.22 -7.91 2.70
C VAL A 106 3.37 -8.89 3.50
N ALA A 107 2.84 -8.46 4.63
CA ALA A 107 1.94 -9.22 5.48
C ALA A 107 0.57 -8.53 5.53
N MET A 108 -0.50 -9.27 5.21
CA MET A 108 -1.87 -8.81 5.44
C MET A 108 -2.22 -8.97 6.92
N LEU A 109 -2.80 -7.94 7.52
CA LEU A 109 -3.20 -7.96 8.93
C LEU A 109 -4.71 -8.10 9.09
N ASP A 110 -5.14 -8.89 10.06
CA ASP A 110 -6.54 -8.95 10.49
C ASP A 110 -6.93 -7.74 11.37
N ASP A 111 -8.17 -7.70 11.84
CA ASP A 111 -8.65 -6.60 12.66
C ASP A 111 -8.01 -6.54 14.06
N SER A 112 -7.43 -7.65 14.52
CA SER A 112 -6.68 -7.79 15.77
C SER A 112 -5.17 -7.55 15.60
N GLY A 113 -4.70 -7.33 14.37
CA GLY A 113 -3.29 -7.10 14.04
C GLY A 113 -2.45 -8.37 13.83
N ASN A 114 -3.07 -9.54 13.73
CA ASN A 114 -2.35 -10.78 13.41
C ASN A 114 -2.13 -10.91 11.90
N GLU A 115 -1.01 -11.52 11.53
CA GLU A 115 -0.73 -11.84 10.12
C GLU A 115 -1.64 -12.96 9.63
N LYS A 116 -2.36 -12.71 8.53
CA LYS A 116 -3.24 -13.70 7.89
C LYS A 116 -2.59 -14.34 6.67
N GLU A 117 -1.90 -13.53 5.86
CA GLU A 117 -1.26 -13.94 4.61
C GLU A 117 0.04 -13.17 4.43
N THR A 118 1.02 -13.75 3.72
CA THR A 118 2.27 -13.07 3.38
C THR A 118 2.65 -13.26 1.91
N LYS A 119 3.28 -12.26 1.32
CA LYS A 119 3.82 -12.28 -0.04
C LYS A 119 5.22 -11.66 -0.06
N LEU A 120 6.12 -12.27 -0.81
CA LEU A 120 7.47 -11.75 -1.06
C LEU A 120 7.52 -11.09 -2.43
N ILE A 121 8.09 -9.89 -2.47
CA ILE A 121 8.29 -9.12 -3.71
C ILE A 121 9.76 -8.75 -3.84
N LYS A 122 10.37 -9.08 -4.97
CA LYS A 122 11.73 -8.68 -5.31
C LYS A 122 11.71 -7.41 -6.14
N PHE A 123 12.52 -6.43 -5.79
CA PHE A 123 12.65 -5.18 -6.54
C PHE A 123 14.09 -4.67 -6.55
N THR A 124 14.34 -3.67 -7.39
CA THR A 124 15.70 -3.18 -7.64
C THR A 124 15.74 -1.67 -7.57
N ILE A 125 16.73 -1.14 -6.86
CA ILE A 125 17.04 0.29 -6.79
C ILE A 125 18.33 0.54 -7.60
N VAL A 126 18.27 1.47 -8.55
CA VAL A 126 19.42 1.92 -9.33
C VAL A 126 19.58 3.44 -9.23
N ARG A 127 20.82 3.90 -9.13
CA ARG A 127 21.18 5.33 -9.07
C ARG A 127 21.83 5.77 -10.36
#